data_AF-C5M0K4-F1
#
_entry.id   AF-C5M0K4-F1
#
_cell.length_a   1.000
_cell.length_b   1.000
_cell.length_c   1.000
_cell.angle_alpha   90.00
_cell.angle_beta   90.00
_cell.angle_gamma   90.00
#
_symmetry.space_group_name_H-M   'P 1'
#
loop_
_entity.id
_entity.type
_entity.pdbx_description
1 polymer ?
#
loop_
_entity_poly.entity_id
_entity_poly.type
_entity_poly.pdbx_seq_one_letter_code
_entity_poly.pdbx_strand_id
1 'polypeptide(L)'
;MLNVWVPVLPVYLAAVLEYLVAEILELAGNAARDHKKSRIIPRHIQLAVRNDEELNKFLAGVTLASGGVLPNIHTTLLPKKSKGKGMTQSQEM
;
A
#
# COMPACT_ATOMS: atom_id res chain seq x y z
N MET A 1 -22.44 -33.53 -26.38
CA MET A 1 -22.89 -32.23 -25.85
C MET A 1 -22.10 -31.87 -24.58
N LEU A 2 -20.76 -31.83 -24.64
CA LEU A 2 -19.88 -31.68 -23.45
C LEU A 2 -18.74 -30.63 -23.61
N ASN A 3 -18.67 -29.87 -24.72
CA ASN A 3 -17.57 -28.92 -24.97
C ASN A 3 -17.90 -27.44 -24.73
N VAL A 4 -19.06 -27.11 -24.16
CA VAL A 4 -19.51 -25.71 -23.99
C VAL A 4 -19.02 -25.07 -22.67
N TRP A 5 -18.44 -25.85 -21.76
CA TRP A 5 -17.96 -25.39 -20.44
C TRP A 5 -16.46 -25.07 -20.37
N VAL A 6 -15.67 -25.45 -21.37
CA VAL A 6 -14.25 -25.10 -21.46
C VAL A 6 -13.99 -23.59 -21.75
N PRO A 7 -14.79 -22.85 -22.54
CA PRO A 7 -14.46 -21.46 -22.89
C PRO A 7 -14.71 -20.44 -21.76
N VAL A 8 -15.41 -20.81 -20.68
CA VAL A 8 -15.65 -19.89 -19.54
C VAL A 8 -14.49 -19.82 -18.55
N LEU A 9 -13.58 -20.81 -18.53
CA LEU A 9 -12.39 -20.81 -17.68
C LEU A 9 -11.44 -19.62 -17.92
N PRO A 10 -11.02 -19.30 -19.17
CA PRO A 10 -10.15 -18.15 -19.42
C PRO A 10 -10.84 -16.83 -19.05
N VAL A 11 -12.16 -16.74 -19.21
CA VAL A 11 -12.93 -15.54 -18.85
C VAL A 11 -12.96 -15.35 -17.33
N TYR A 12 -13.21 -16.43 -16.57
CA TYR A 12 -13.21 -16.35 -15.11
C TYR A 12 -11.84 -15.97 -14.56
N LEU A 13 -10.77 -16.60 -15.05
CA LEU A 13 -9.41 -16.26 -14.64
C LEU A 13 -9.07 -14.80 -15.01
N ALA A 14 -9.44 -14.34 -16.20
CA ALA A 14 -9.22 -12.95 -16.61
C ALA A 14 -9.94 -11.97 -15.68
N ALA A 15 -11.19 -12.24 -15.29
CA ALA A 15 -11.94 -11.38 -14.38
C ALA A 15 -11.29 -11.29 -12.98
N VAL A 16 -10.79 -12.42 -12.46
CA VAL A 16 -10.06 -12.43 -11.17
C VAL A 16 -8.76 -11.65 -11.26
N LEU A 17 -7.99 -11.82 -12.35
CA LEU A 17 -6.75 -11.07 -12.57
C LEU A 17 -7.01 -9.57 -12.73
N GLU A 18 -8.05 -9.20 -13.47
CA GLU A 18 -8.47 -7.80 -13.65
C GLU A 18 -8.84 -7.15 -12.32
N TYR A 19 -9.65 -7.83 -11.50
CA TYR A 19 -10.02 -7.35 -10.17
C TYR A 19 -8.79 -7.11 -9.28
N LEU A 20 -7.86 -8.07 -9.21
CA LEU A 20 -6.64 -7.94 -8.41
C LEU A 20 -5.76 -6.79 -8.89
N VAL A 21 -5.61 -6.62 -10.21
CA VAL A 21 -4.82 -5.52 -10.77
C VAL A 21 -5.50 -4.18 -10.51
N ALA A 22 -6.82 -4.08 -10.65
CA ALA A 22 -7.57 -2.86 -10.38
C ALA A 22 -7.43 -2.40 -8.92
N GLU A 23 -7.57 -3.33 -7.96
CA GLU A 23 -7.43 -3.03 -6.53
C GLU A 23 -6.02 -2.49 -6.19
N ILE A 24 -4.97 -3.17 -6.69
CA ILE A 24 -3.58 -2.73 -6.46
C ILE A 24 -3.32 -1.37 -7.12
N LEU A 25 -3.84 -1.14 -8.33
CA LEU A 25 -3.63 0.12 -9.05
C LEU A 25 -4.38 1.29 -8.42
N GLU A 26 -5.58 1.07 -7.89
CA GLU A 26 -6.36 2.09 -7.17
C GLU A 26 -5.58 2.57 -5.93
N LEU A 27 -5.17 1.63 -5.07
CA LEU A 27 -4.41 1.94 -3.86
C LEU A 27 -3.03 2.54 -4.17
N ALA A 28 -2.32 2.02 -5.17
CA ALA A 28 -1.03 2.56 -5.59
C ALA A 28 -1.15 3.93 -6.26
N GLY A 29 -2.26 4.20 -6.96
CA GLY A 29 -2.62 5.49 -7.50
C GLY A 29 -2.86 6.52 -6.39
N ASN A 30 -3.61 6.13 -5.37
CA ASN A 30 -3.82 6.95 -4.16
C ASN A 30 -2.49 7.26 -3.46
N ALA A 31 -1.62 6.26 -3.25
CA ALA A 31 -0.28 6.47 -2.69
C ALA A 31 0.60 7.38 -3.57
N ALA A 32 0.49 7.30 -4.91
CA ALA A 32 1.20 8.18 -5.82
C ALA A 32 0.72 9.64 -5.69
N ARG A 33 -0.60 9.82 -5.59
CA ARG A 33 -1.26 11.12 -5.41
C ARG A 33 -0.87 11.76 -4.08
N ASP A 34 -0.83 10.99 -3.00
CA ASP A 34 -0.39 11.46 -1.68
C ASP A 34 1.07 11.95 -1.71
N HIS A 35 1.90 11.29 -2.52
CA HIS A 35 3.28 11.71 -2.79
C HIS A 35 3.41 12.82 -3.84
N LYS A 36 2.29 13.42 -4.29
CA LYS A 36 2.22 14.48 -5.31
C LYS A 36 2.87 14.06 -6.63
N LYS A 37 2.74 12.79 -7.02
CA LYS A 37 3.25 12.24 -8.28
C LYS A 37 2.11 11.75 -9.15
N SER A 38 2.22 11.98 -10.46
CA SER A 38 1.26 11.47 -11.46
C SER A 38 1.58 10.06 -11.96
N ARG A 39 2.77 9.52 -11.63
CA ARG A 39 3.24 8.21 -12.07
C ARG A 39 3.41 7.27 -10.88
N ILE A 40 2.84 6.07 -11.01
CA ILE A 40 3.07 4.96 -10.08
C ILE A 40 4.51 4.47 -10.23
N ILE A 41 5.23 4.33 -9.12
CA ILE A 41 6.58 3.75 -9.04
C ILE A 41 6.56 2.57 -8.05
N PRO A 42 7.61 1.72 -8.00
CA PRO A 42 7.61 0.55 -7.11
C PRO A 42 7.34 0.87 -5.63
N ARG A 43 7.78 2.05 -5.15
CA ARG A 43 7.46 2.52 -3.80
C ARG A 43 5.94 2.64 -3.55
N HIS A 44 5.16 3.12 -4.51
CA HIS A 44 3.72 3.30 -4.34
C HIS A 44 3.00 1.94 -4.26
N ILE A 45 3.45 0.97 -5.07
CA ILE A 45 2.93 -0.41 -5.02
C ILE A 45 3.26 -1.04 -3.65
N GLN A 46 4.49 -0.88 -3.16
CA GLN A 46 4.86 -1.37 -1.83
C GLN A 46 4.01 -0.73 -0.72
N LEU A 47 3.77 0.57 -0.78
CA LEU A 47 2.93 1.26 0.21
C LEU A 47 1.48 0.80 0.16
N ALA A 48 0.92 0.62 -1.04
CA ALA A 48 -0.44 0.09 -1.21
C ALA A 48 -0.56 -1.32 -0.63
N VAL A 49 0.31 -2.24 -1.06
CA VAL A 49 0.28 -3.65 -0.64
C VAL A 49 0.52 -3.82 0.86
N ARG A 50 1.43 -3.05 1.47
CA ARG A 50 1.79 -3.24 2.89
C ARG A 50 0.87 -2.53 3.87
N ASN A 51 0.13 -1.51 3.43
CA ASN A 51 -0.87 -0.84 4.27
C ASN A 51 -2.24 -1.52 4.18
N ASP A 52 -2.51 -2.30 3.13
CA ASP A 52 -3.71 -3.11 3.02
C ASP A 52 -3.53 -4.50 3.64
N GLU A 53 -4.47 -4.92 4.49
CA GLU A 53 -4.34 -6.18 5.25
C GLU A 53 -4.42 -7.42 4.34
N GLU A 54 -5.37 -7.42 3.41
CA GLU A 54 -5.63 -8.56 2.53
C GLU A 54 -4.49 -8.75 1.53
N LEU A 55 -4.05 -7.67 0.88
CA LEU A 55 -2.92 -7.68 -0.04
C LEU A 55 -1.59 -8.00 0.66
N ASN A 56 -1.38 -7.49 1.88
CA ASN A 56 -0.17 -7.83 2.64
C ASN A 56 -0.11 -9.33 2.98
N LYS A 57 -1.25 -9.93 3.30
CA LYS A 57 -1.37 -11.37 3.53
C LYS A 57 -1.20 -12.17 2.24
N PHE A 58 -1.85 -11.74 1.16
CA PHE A 58 -1.78 -12.38 -0.15
C PHE A 58 -0.33 -12.37 -0.72
N LEU A 59 0.41 -11.28 -0.50
CA LEU A 59 1.78 -11.07 -1.00
C LEU A 59 2.85 -11.17 0.11
N ALA A 60 2.58 -11.87 1.20
CA ALA A 60 3.46 -11.93 2.37
C ALA A 60 4.88 -12.43 2.03
N GLY A 61 5.00 -13.43 1.15
CA GLY A 61 6.28 -14.01 0.71
C GLY A 61 6.91 -13.36 -0.52
N VAL A 62 6.30 -12.31 -1.08
CA VAL A 62 6.76 -11.67 -2.32
C VAL A 62 7.64 -10.46 -2.00
N THR A 63 8.82 -10.39 -2.63
CA THR A 63 9.69 -9.21 -2.57
C THR A 63 9.37 -8.27 -3.72
N LEU A 64 8.93 -7.05 -3.40
CA LEU A 64 8.74 -5.99 -4.39
C LEU A 64 10.04 -5.19 -4.54
N ALA A 65 10.73 -5.41 -5.66
CA ALA A 65 11.99 -4.73 -5.97
C ALA A 65 11.82 -3.20 -5.94
N SER A 66 12.77 -2.49 -5.35
CA SER A 66 12.77 -1.02 -5.22
C SER A 66 11.58 -0.43 -4.44
N GLY A 67 10.84 -1.24 -3.69
CA GLY A 67 9.70 -0.80 -2.88
C GLY A 67 10.08 -0.17 -1.53
N GLY A 68 11.19 -0.59 -0.94
CA GLY A 68 11.56 -0.24 0.44
C GLY A 68 10.59 -0.82 1.48
N VAL A 69 10.50 -0.20 2.67
CA VAL A 69 9.65 -0.67 3.78
C VAL A 69 8.73 0.44 4.31
N LEU A 70 7.66 0.07 5.02
CA LEU A 70 6.85 1.05 5.74
C LEU A 70 7.70 1.74 6.82
N PRO A 71 7.66 3.07 6.95
CA PRO A 71 8.35 3.76 8.03
C PRO A 71 7.75 3.32 9.37
N ASN A 72 8.55 2.62 10.17
CA ASN A 72 8.16 2.21 11.51
C ASN A 72 9.39 2.24 12.42
N ILE A 73 9.30 2.97 13.53
CA ILE A 73 10.36 3.07 14.53
C ILE A 73 9.79 2.56 15.85
N HIS A 74 10.42 1.52 16.42
CA HIS A 74 10.01 0.99 17.71
C HIS A 74 10.13 2.08 18.79
N THR A 75 9.14 2.17 19.68
CA THR A 75 9.03 3.27 20.67
C THR A 75 10.24 3.39 21.60
N THR A 76 10.92 2.28 21.89
CA THR A 76 12.17 2.23 22.67
C THR A 76 13.32 2.99 22.02
N LEU A 77 13.30 3.14 20.69
CA LEU A 77 14.34 3.84 19.93
C LEU A 77 14.09 5.35 19.85
N LEU A 78 12.90 5.82 20.28
CA LEU A 78 12.61 7.24 20.31
C LEU A 78 13.39 7.89 21.47
N PRO A 79 13.90 9.12 21.27
CA PRO A 79 14.59 9.84 22.33
C PRO A 79 13.67 10.01 23.54
N LYS A 80 14.18 9.70 24.74
CA LYS A 80 13.46 9.96 25.98
C LYS A 80 13.17 11.46 26.08
N LYS A 81 11.91 11.83 26.26
CA LYS A 81 11.46 13.22 26.39
C LYS A 81 12.23 13.89 27.54
N SER A 82 13.21 14.73 27.24
CA SER A 82 13.87 15.59 28.23
C SER A 82 12.90 16.69 28.64
N LYS A 83 12.49 16.74 29.91
CA LYS A 83 11.80 17.92 30.45
C LYS A 83 12.79 19.09 30.45
N GLY A 84 12.60 20.10 29.60
CA GLY A 84 13.42 21.33 29.65
C GLY A 84 13.05 22.42 28.65
N LYS A 85 12.53 23.53 29.19
CA LYS A 85 12.31 24.91 28.65
C LYS A 85 11.10 25.16 27.75
N GLY A 86 10.20 26.01 28.27
CA GLY A 86 9.00 26.51 27.60
C GLY A 86 9.18 27.83 26.85
N MET A 87 8.17 28.12 26.02
CA MET A 87 7.75 29.39 25.39
C MET A 87 6.70 28.99 24.34
N THR A 88 5.52 29.57 24.13
CA THR A 88 4.68 30.57 24.79
C THR A 88 3.27 30.31 24.22
N GLN A 89 2.25 30.43 25.07
CA GLN A 89 0.84 30.43 24.69
C GLN A 89 0.53 31.60 23.74
N SER A 90 -0.17 31.33 22.64
CA SER A 90 -1.05 32.31 21.98
C SER A 90 -2.19 31.53 21.34
N GLN A 91 -3.27 31.39 22.10
CA GLN A 91 -4.61 31.20 21.55
C GLN A 91 -5.05 32.57 21.06
N GLU A 92 -5.30 32.73 19.76
CA GLU A 92 -6.05 33.88 19.25
C GLU A 92 -7.55 33.65 19.47
N MET A 93 -8.20 34.74 19.87
CA MET A 93 -9.63 34.89 20.17
C MET A 93 -10.53 34.67 18.95
#